data_AF-A0A841IYT5-F1
#
_entry.id   AF-A0A841IYT5-F1
#
_cell.length_a   1.000
_cell.length_b   1.000
_cell.length_c   1.000
_cell.angle_alpha   90.00
_cell.angle_beta   90.00
_cell.angle_gamma   90.00
#
_symmetry.space_group_name_H-M   'P 1'
#
loop_
_entity.id
_entity.type
_entity.pdbx_description
1 polymer ?
#
loop_
_entity_poly.entity_id
_entity_poly.type
_entity_poly.pdbx_seq_one_letter_code
_entity_poly.pdbx_strand_id
1 'polypeptide(L)'
;MGQGFIRSAILVGSMVVGSTVQAQTVKLPISEGVWVKTDTQCGAAYMVRVYAAGRFGDVYFYGPNQAMGPANETEVLIKTTPGKNGFTVVNEGPLEVSARPKGQAVVRAVSLSEGVQWSEPMKLCAPNALSPKMRAALLRLRLLPTPKRP
;
A
#
# COMPACT_ATOMS: atom_id res chain seq x y z
N MET A 1 12.59 62.74 50.09
CA MET A 1 12.83 61.34 50.51
C MET A 1 11.50 60.62 50.34
N GLY A 2 11.21 59.73 49.39
CA GLY A 2 12.01 58.84 48.56
C GLY A 2 11.50 57.41 48.76
N GLN A 3 11.21 56.68 47.67
CA GLN A 3 10.93 55.22 47.59
C GLN A 3 9.47 54.78 47.86
N GLY A 4 8.82 53.90 47.10
CA GLY A 4 9.26 53.12 45.94
C GLY A 4 8.19 52.13 45.45
N PHE A 5 8.04 52.08 44.13
CA PHE A 5 7.77 50.95 43.21
C PHE A 5 6.51 50.07 43.30
N ILE A 6 5.68 50.27 42.27
CA ILE A 6 4.72 49.36 41.64
C ILE A 6 5.43 48.06 41.18
N ARG A 7 4.82 46.91 41.43
CA ARG A 7 5.18 45.64 40.76
C ARG A 7 3.95 45.00 40.14
N SER A 8 3.70 45.35 38.87
CA SER A 8 2.83 44.59 37.97
C SER A 8 3.56 43.34 37.51
N ALA A 9 2.95 42.17 37.68
CA ALA A 9 3.41 40.93 37.07
C ALA A 9 2.46 40.57 35.92
N ILE A 10 2.89 40.83 34.68
CA ILE A 10 2.23 40.31 33.48
C ILE A 10 2.91 38.99 33.14
N LEU A 11 2.21 37.87 33.34
CA LEU A 11 2.60 36.56 32.81
C LEU A 11 2.00 36.43 31.40
N VAL A 12 2.79 36.72 30.37
CA VAL A 12 2.47 36.33 28.99
C VAL A 12 2.87 34.87 28.83
N GLY A 13 1.91 33.96 28.99
CA GLY A 13 2.06 32.56 28.64
C GLY A 13 1.91 32.38 27.13
N SER A 14 3.03 32.29 26.40
CA SER A 14 3.03 31.88 25.00
C SER A 14 2.62 30.42 24.88
N MET A 15 1.36 30.16 24.53
CA MET A 15 0.91 28.83 24.11
C MET A 15 1.49 28.55 22.72
N VAL A 16 2.62 27.86 22.69
CA VAL A 16 3.12 27.24 21.45
C VAL A 16 2.19 26.08 21.14
N VAL A 17 1.18 26.32 20.30
CA VAL A 17 0.33 25.26 19.75
C VAL A 17 1.19 24.45 18.78
N GLY A 18 1.85 23.42 19.31
CA GLY A 18 2.51 22.40 18.51
C GLY A 18 1.48 21.71 17.63
N SER A 19 1.34 22.18 16.39
CA SER A 19 0.55 21.50 15.38
C SER A 19 1.25 20.19 15.08
N THR A 20 0.77 19.09 15.64
CA THR A 20 1.20 17.75 15.23
C THR A 20 0.81 17.58 13.77
N VAL A 21 1.77 17.73 12.87
CA VAL A 21 1.60 17.34 11.46
C VAL A 21 1.32 15.85 11.46
N GLN A 22 0.04 15.47 11.39
CA GLN A 22 -0.35 14.11 11.08
C GLN A 22 0.16 13.81 9.69
N ALA A 23 1.21 12.98 9.61
CA ALA A 23 1.71 12.46 8.34
C ALA A 23 0.53 11.82 7.61
N GLN A 24 0.10 12.43 6.51
CA GLN A 24 -0.96 11.87 5.67
C GLN A 24 -0.47 10.53 5.16
N THR A 25 -1.06 9.45 5.67
CA THR A 25 -0.71 8.10 5.24
C THR A 25 -1.24 7.91 3.83
N VAL A 26 -0.33 7.78 2.86
CA VAL A 26 -0.66 7.50 1.46
C VAL A 26 -1.32 6.12 1.39
N LYS A 27 -2.47 6.04 0.71
CA LYS A 27 -3.28 4.81 0.65
C LYS A 27 -3.83 4.55 -0.75
N LEU A 28 -3.93 3.27 -1.09
CA LEU A 28 -4.64 2.81 -2.27
C LEU A 28 -6.14 2.65 -1.98
N PRO A 29 -7.00 2.67 -3.02
CA PRO A 29 -8.44 2.49 -2.84
C PRO A 29 -8.85 1.04 -2.51
N ILE A 30 -7.89 0.14 -2.29
CA ILE A 30 -8.11 -1.28 -2.02
C ILE A 30 -7.65 -1.65 -0.61
N SER A 31 -8.12 -2.77 -0.07
CA SER A 31 -7.66 -3.27 1.23
C SER A 31 -6.20 -3.72 1.16
N GLU A 32 -5.46 -3.49 2.25
CA GLU A 32 -4.16 -4.14 2.44
C GLU A 32 -4.33 -5.66 2.41
N GLY A 33 -3.42 -6.35 1.74
CA GLY A 33 -3.68 -7.71 1.31
C GLY A 33 -2.68 -8.30 0.33
N VAL A 34 -2.86 -9.62 0.15
CA VAL A 34 -2.25 -10.38 -0.93
C VAL A 34 -3.33 -10.60 -1.99
N TRP A 35 -3.12 -10.03 -3.16
CA TRP A 35 -4.04 -10.01 -4.29
C TRP A 35 -3.56 -10.97 -5.36
N VAL A 36 -4.48 -11.80 -5.84
CA VAL A 36 -4.23 -12.82 -6.86
C VAL A 36 -5.21 -12.61 -8.00
N LYS A 37 -4.80 -12.89 -9.24
CA LYS A 37 -5.71 -12.84 -10.39
C LYS A 37 -6.95 -13.70 -10.14
N THR A 38 -8.12 -13.24 -10.57
CA THR A 38 -9.37 -13.91 -10.23
C THR A 38 -9.46 -15.34 -10.76
N ASP A 39 -8.83 -15.62 -11.91
CA ASP A 39 -8.75 -16.92 -12.56
C ASP A 39 -7.74 -17.89 -11.93
N THR A 40 -6.89 -17.40 -11.02
CA THR A 40 -5.84 -18.18 -10.37
C THR A 40 -6.29 -18.62 -8.97
N GLN A 41 -6.11 -19.89 -8.63
CA GLN A 41 -6.38 -20.37 -7.27
C GLN A 41 -5.31 -19.81 -6.31
N CYS A 42 -5.71 -19.33 -5.13
CA CYS A 42 -4.77 -18.76 -4.14
C CYS A 42 -3.61 -19.72 -3.80
N GLY A 43 -3.91 -21.02 -3.69
CA GLY A 43 -2.92 -22.05 -3.35
C GLY A 43 -1.97 -22.42 -4.49
N ALA A 44 -2.28 -22.03 -5.73
CA ALA A 44 -1.46 -22.29 -6.92
C ALA A 44 -0.74 -21.04 -7.45
N ALA A 45 -0.98 -19.87 -6.84
CA ALA A 45 -0.40 -18.61 -7.28
C ALA A 45 1.12 -18.61 -7.11
N TYR A 46 1.85 -18.56 -8.22
CA TYR A 46 3.30 -18.35 -8.24
C TYR A 46 3.68 -16.86 -8.26
N MET A 47 2.73 -15.99 -8.58
CA MET A 47 2.83 -14.54 -8.55
C MET A 47 1.65 -13.98 -7.75
N VAL A 48 1.92 -13.02 -6.89
CA VAL A 48 0.93 -12.26 -6.13
C VAL A 48 1.24 -10.78 -6.22
N ARG A 49 0.21 -9.94 -6.18
CA ARG A 49 0.36 -8.51 -5.95
C ARG A 49 0.10 -8.20 -4.49
N VAL A 50 0.98 -7.44 -3.85
CA VAL A 50 0.91 -7.12 -2.43
C VAL A 50 0.58 -5.65 -2.27
N TYR A 51 -0.36 -5.34 -1.38
CA TYR A 51 -0.48 -4.01 -0.78
C TYR A 51 -0.38 -4.18 0.74
N ALA A 52 0.76 -3.90 1.34
CA ALA A 52 0.96 -4.08 2.78
C ALA A 52 2.15 -3.26 3.27
N ALA A 53 2.15 -2.87 4.54
CA ALA A 53 3.28 -2.18 5.17
C ALA A 53 3.76 -0.93 4.40
N GLY A 54 2.82 -0.18 3.82
CA GLY A 54 3.12 1.00 3.01
C GLY A 54 3.83 0.69 1.68
N ARG A 55 3.75 -0.55 1.19
CA ARG A 55 4.34 -0.99 -0.08
C ARG A 55 3.29 -1.54 -1.03
N PHE A 56 3.55 -1.40 -2.33
CA PHE A 56 2.72 -1.96 -3.40
C PHE A 56 3.58 -2.55 -4.52
N GLY A 57 3.18 -3.70 -5.06
CA GLY A 57 3.83 -4.31 -6.22
C GLY A 57 3.80 -5.83 -6.17
N ASP A 58 4.67 -6.50 -6.91
CA ASP A 58 4.62 -7.95 -7.08
C ASP A 58 5.62 -8.73 -6.23
N VAL A 59 5.22 -9.95 -5.89
CA VAL A 59 6.12 -10.98 -5.39
C VAL A 59 5.86 -12.25 -6.19
N TYR A 60 6.90 -12.82 -6.79
CA TYR A 60 6.73 -13.99 -7.65
C TYR A 60 7.96 -14.92 -7.67
N PHE A 61 7.73 -16.15 -8.12
CA PHE A 61 8.76 -17.14 -8.41
C PHE A 61 8.86 -17.35 -9.91
N TYR A 62 10.08 -17.62 -10.40
CA TYR A 62 10.39 -17.69 -11.83
C TYR A 62 11.36 -18.85 -12.13
N GLY A 63 11.71 -19.02 -13.40
CA GLY A 63 12.53 -20.15 -13.89
C GLY A 63 11.75 -21.47 -14.03
N PRO A 64 12.42 -22.55 -14.49
CA PRO A 64 11.79 -23.85 -14.63
C PRO A 64 11.13 -24.31 -13.33
N ASN A 65 9.87 -24.72 -13.40
CA ASN A 65 9.07 -25.16 -12.24
C ASN A 65 9.02 -24.14 -11.09
N GLN A 66 9.17 -22.84 -11.40
CA GLN A 66 9.20 -21.74 -10.42
C GLN A 66 10.26 -21.97 -9.32
N ALA A 67 11.39 -22.58 -9.65
CA ALA A 67 12.44 -22.91 -8.68
C ALA A 67 13.18 -21.68 -8.13
N MET A 68 13.19 -20.55 -8.86
CA MET A 68 13.92 -19.34 -8.49
C MET A 68 13.00 -18.30 -7.81
N GLY A 69 13.59 -17.46 -6.95
CA GLY A 69 12.89 -16.39 -6.24
C GLY A 69 12.78 -16.60 -4.72
N PRO A 70 11.98 -15.78 -4.02
CA PRO A 70 11.02 -14.83 -4.58
C PRO A 70 11.72 -13.59 -5.15
N ALA A 71 11.34 -13.18 -6.37
CA ALA A 71 11.51 -11.80 -6.79
C ALA A 71 10.53 -10.92 -6.00
N ASN A 72 11.00 -9.77 -5.54
CA ASN A 72 10.21 -8.79 -4.82
C ASN A 72 10.31 -7.45 -5.54
N GLU A 73 9.26 -7.10 -6.28
CA GLU A 73 9.11 -5.86 -7.03
C GLU A 73 8.07 -4.95 -6.35
N THR A 74 7.94 -5.07 -5.02
CA THR A 74 7.19 -4.09 -4.25
C THR A 74 8.01 -2.81 -4.10
N GLU A 75 7.35 -1.68 -4.27
CA GLU A 75 7.91 -0.36 -4.03
C GLU A 75 7.26 0.28 -2.80
N VAL A 76 7.94 1.24 -2.19
CA VAL A 76 7.32 2.09 -1.18
C VAL A 76 6.23 2.92 -1.85
N LEU A 77 5.06 2.97 -1.23
CA LEU A 77 3.96 3.81 -1.69
C LEU A 77 4.21 5.25 -1.22
N ILE A 78 4.69 6.09 -2.12
CA ILE A 78 5.10 7.47 -1.85
C ILE A 78 3.99 8.44 -2.25
N LYS A 79 3.23 8.14 -3.30
CA LYS A 79 2.17 9.02 -3.80
C LYS A 79 1.04 8.23 -4.46
N THR A 80 -0.17 8.77 -4.37
CA THR A 80 -1.34 8.31 -5.12
C THR A 80 -2.06 9.50 -5.70
N THR A 81 -2.44 9.43 -6.98
CA THR A 81 -3.23 10.48 -7.63
C THR A 81 -4.48 9.89 -8.28
N PRO A 82 -5.57 10.67 -8.43
CA PRO A 82 -6.73 10.22 -9.20
C PRO A 82 -6.34 9.92 -10.66
N GLY A 83 -6.70 8.74 -11.14
CA GLY A 83 -6.61 8.34 -12.55
C GLY A 83 -7.98 8.38 -13.22
N LYS A 84 -8.06 7.91 -14.47
CA LYS A 84 -9.31 7.87 -15.24
C LYS A 84 -10.20 6.70 -14.82
N ASN A 85 -11.53 6.87 -14.92
CA ASN A 85 -12.53 5.81 -14.71
C ASN A 85 -12.49 5.17 -13.30
N GLY A 86 -12.27 5.99 -12.28
CA GLY A 86 -12.25 5.55 -10.88
C GLY A 86 -10.99 4.77 -10.48
N PHE A 87 -9.92 4.87 -11.28
CA PHE A 87 -8.61 4.34 -10.93
C PHE A 87 -7.81 5.35 -10.11
N THR A 88 -6.81 4.84 -9.38
CA THR A 88 -5.80 5.59 -8.65
C THR A 88 -4.43 5.21 -9.21
N VAL A 89 -3.65 6.20 -9.63
CA VAL A 89 -2.28 6.03 -10.10
C VAL A 89 -1.36 5.79 -8.91
N VAL A 90 -0.49 4.80 -9.02
CA VAL A 90 0.50 4.43 -7.99
C VAL A 90 1.83 5.12 -8.30
N ASN A 91 2.36 5.90 -7.36
CA ASN A 91 3.67 6.55 -7.45
C ASN A 91 3.92 7.36 -8.74
N GLU A 92 2.86 7.87 -9.38
CA GLU A 92 2.94 8.52 -10.71
C GLU A 92 3.55 7.63 -11.80
N GLY A 93 3.66 6.33 -11.53
CA GLY A 93 4.15 5.32 -12.45
C GLY A 93 3.05 4.75 -13.33
N PRO A 94 3.36 3.70 -14.12
CA PRO A 94 2.42 3.15 -15.09
C PRO A 94 1.28 2.36 -14.44
N LEU A 95 1.38 2.03 -13.14
CA LEU A 95 0.39 1.20 -12.46
C LEU A 95 -0.78 2.02 -11.95
N GLU A 96 -1.98 1.53 -12.23
CA GLU A 96 -3.22 2.06 -11.70
C GLU A 96 -4.05 0.97 -11.03
N VAL A 97 -4.73 1.32 -9.93
CA VAL A 97 -5.52 0.40 -9.13
C VAL A 97 -6.92 0.96 -8.93
N SER A 98 -7.94 0.10 -8.99
CA SER A 98 -9.31 0.50 -8.67
C SER A 98 -10.02 -0.60 -7.87
N ALA A 99 -10.79 -0.19 -6.87
CA ALA A 99 -11.63 -1.10 -6.12
C ALA A 99 -12.82 -1.58 -6.95
N ARG A 100 -13.28 -2.80 -6.66
CA ARG A 100 -14.50 -3.37 -7.22
C ARG A 100 -15.37 -3.93 -6.09
N PRO A 101 -16.69 -4.09 -6.30
CA PRO A 101 -17.57 -4.72 -5.32
C PRO A 101 -17.07 -6.10 -4.88
N LYS A 102 -17.54 -6.55 -3.71
CA LYS A 102 -17.24 -7.90 -3.16
C LYS A 102 -15.75 -8.17 -2.90
N GLY A 103 -15.00 -7.14 -2.50
CA GLY A 103 -13.58 -7.29 -2.13
C GLY A 103 -12.68 -7.64 -3.32
N GLN A 104 -13.08 -7.21 -4.52
CA GLN A 104 -12.28 -7.36 -5.74
C GLN A 104 -11.56 -6.05 -6.06
N ALA A 105 -10.58 -6.14 -6.95
CA ALA A 105 -9.88 -4.99 -7.49
C ALA A 105 -9.59 -5.21 -8.97
N VAL A 106 -9.21 -4.15 -9.67
CA VAL A 106 -8.53 -4.22 -10.96
C VAL A 106 -7.22 -3.48 -10.83
N VAL A 107 -6.15 -4.10 -11.33
CA VAL A 107 -4.87 -3.44 -11.52
C VAL A 107 -4.57 -3.42 -13.00
N ARG A 108 -4.08 -2.30 -13.51
CA ARG A 108 -3.69 -2.15 -14.92
C ARG A 108 -2.37 -1.42 -15.05
N ALA A 109 -1.64 -1.67 -16.12
CA ALA A 109 -0.58 -0.79 -16.58
C ALA A 109 -1.09 0.11 -17.70
N VAL A 110 -0.72 1.38 -17.63
CA VAL A 110 -1.05 2.41 -18.62
C VAL A 110 0.24 3.04 -19.13
N SER A 111 0.43 2.96 -20.45
CA SER A 111 1.43 3.72 -21.19
C SER A 111 0.85 5.09 -21.56
N LEU A 112 1.66 6.15 -21.48
CA LEU A 112 1.22 7.50 -21.86
C LEU A 112 0.96 7.61 -23.37
N SER A 113 1.70 6.88 -24.20
CA SER A 113 1.57 6.89 -25.66
C SER A 113 0.57 5.86 -26.19
N GLU A 114 0.48 4.71 -25.54
CA GLU A 114 -0.26 3.54 -26.06
C GLU A 114 -1.51 3.19 -25.24
N GLY A 115 -1.77 3.90 -24.14
CA GLY A 115 -2.91 3.63 -23.28
C GLY A 115 -2.76 2.35 -22.45
N VAL A 116 -3.87 1.67 -22.16
CA VAL A 116 -3.87 0.48 -21.29
C VAL A 116 -3.12 -0.67 -21.96
N GLN A 117 -2.02 -1.10 -21.36
CA GLN A 117 -1.18 -2.19 -21.86
C GLN A 117 -1.70 -3.56 -21.42
N TRP A 118 -2.14 -3.65 -20.17
CA TRP A 118 -2.80 -4.83 -19.63
C TRP A 118 -3.70 -4.41 -18.48
N SER A 119 -4.72 -5.23 -18.19
CA SER A 119 -5.66 -5.01 -17.10
C SER A 119 -6.06 -6.35 -16.50
N GLU A 120 -5.92 -6.48 -15.19
CA GLU A 120 -6.06 -7.75 -14.48
C GLU A 120 -7.08 -7.61 -13.34
N PRO A 121 -8.17 -8.40 -13.36
CA PRO A 121 -9.05 -8.52 -12.22
C PRO A 121 -8.37 -9.31 -11.10
N MET A 122 -8.50 -8.81 -9.88
CA MET A 122 -7.83 -9.35 -8.71
C MET A 122 -8.84 -9.65 -7.60
N LYS A 123 -8.55 -10.70 -6.83
CA LYS A 123 -9.24 -11.05 -5.59
C LYS A 123 -8.26 -11.10 -4.42
N LEU A 124 -8.77 -10.77 -3.24
CA LEU A 124 -8.02 -10.89 -2.01
C LEU A 124 -7.90 -12.37 -1.61
N CYS A 125 -6.69 -12.82 -1.29
CA CYS A 125 -6.43 -14.16 -0.75
C CYS A 125 -5.99 -14.05 0.71
N ALA A 126 -6.62 -14.83 1.58
CA ALA A 126 -6.17 -14.96 2.96
C ALA A 126 -4.77 -15.62 3.00
N PRO A 127 -3.87 -15.23 3.92
CA PRO A 127 -2.52 -15.80 3.99
C PRO A 127 -2.49 -17.33 4.12
N ASN A 128 -3.46 -17.92 4.81
CA ASN A 128 -3.57 -19.38 4.97
C ASN A 128 -4.02 -20.11 3.71
N ALA A 129 -4.64 -19.42 2.74
CA ALA A 129 -5.06 -19.97 1.46
C ALA A 129 -3.94 -19.96 0.40
N LEU A 130 -2.80 -19.32 0.69
CA LEU A 130 -1.63 -19.31 -0.17
C LEU A 130 -0.85 -20.63 -0.08
N SER A 131 -0.05 -20.95 -1.11
CA SER A 131 0.89 -22.06 -1.04
C SER A 131 1.86 -21.89 0.14
N PRO A 132 2.34 -22.99 0.77
CA PRO A 132 3.32 -22.90 1.84
C PRO A 132 4.57 -22.11 1.43
N LYS A 133 5.03 -22.29 0.19
CA LYS A 133 6.18 -21.59 -0.39
C LYS A 133 5.95 -20.07 -0.47
N MET A 134 4.81 -19.63 -1.01
CA MET A 134 4.47 -18.21 -1.13
C MET A 134 4.27 -17.56 0.25
N ARG A 135 3.55 -18.24 1.16
CA ARG A 135 3.35 -17.74 2.52
C ARG A 135 4.68 -17.54 3.26
N ALA A 136 5.60 -18.49 3.16
CA ALA A 136 6.93 -18.39 3.76
C ALA A 136 7.75 -17.21 3.18
N ALA A 137 7.69 -17.01 1.86
CA ALA A 137 8.32 -15.87 1.20
C ALA A 137 7.80 -14.52 1.72
N LEU A 138 6.47 -14.34 1.76
CA LEU A 138 5.86 -13.10 2.24
C LEU A 138 6.14 -12.84 3.71
N LEU A 139 6.19 -13.87 4.55
CA LEU A 139 6.63 -13.77 5.96
C LEU A 139 8.06 -13.24 6.06
N ARG A 140 9.00 -13.83 5.31
CA ARG A 140 10.41 -13.43 5.31
C ARG A 140 10.58 -11.97 4.85
N LEU A 141 9.78 -11.57 3.87
CA LEU A 141 9.77 -10.20 3.33
C LEU A 141 9.00 -9.20 4.21
N ARG A 142 8.34 -9.66 5.28
CA ARG A 142 7.45 -8.84 6.14
C ARG A 142 6.32 -8.17 5.36
N LEU A 143 5.80 -8.89 4.37
CA LEU A 143 4.77 -8.43 3.42
C LEU A 143 3.40 -9.10 3.63
N LEU A 144 3.25 -9.90 4.69
CA LEU A 144 1.91 -10.31 5.12
C LEU A 144 1.24 -9.16 5.88
N PRO A 145 -0.04 -8.86 5.59
CA PRO A 145 -0.78 -7.84 6.33
C PRO A 145 -0.84 -8.22 7.80
N THR A 146 -0.53 -7.28 8.68
CA THR A 146 -0.78 -7.44 10.10
C THR A 146 -2.30 -7.45 10.31
N PRO A 147 -2.86 -8.37 11.10
CA PRO A 147 -4.27 -8.27 11.49
C PRO A 147 -4.49 -6.90 12.13
N LYS A 148 -5.39 -6.08 11.58
CA LYS A 148 -5.86 -4.90 12.30
C LYS A 148 -6.56 -5.42 13.56
N ARG A 149 -5.97 -5.16 14.72
CA ARG A 149 -6.64 -5.39 16.01
C ARG A 149 -7.91 -4.51 16.00
N PRO A 150 -9.08 -5.07 16.36
CA PRO A 150 -10.33 -4.31 16.41
C PRO A 150 -10.25 -3.13 17.38
#